data_AF-A0A925F5X8-F1
#
_entry.id   AF-A0A925F5X8-F1
#
_cell.length_a   1.000
_cell.length_b   1.000
_cell.length_c   1.000
_cell.angle_alpha   90.00
_cell.angle_beta   90.00
_cell.angle_gamma   90.00
#
_symmetry.space_group_name_H-M   'P 1'
#
loop_
_entity.id
_entity.type
_entity.pdbx_description
1 polymer ?
#
loop_
_entity_poly.entity_id
_entity_poly.type
_entity_poly.pdbx_seq_one_letter_code
_entity_poly.pdbx_strand_id
1 'polypeptide(L)' 'MADDYQHDFRAHQDTFNAFNKLVLFSILSIVLTLCAMALGLVGHLPLLALLLGVGGHVVLLVAFAIMS' A
#
# COMPACT_ATOMS: atom_id res chain seq x y z
N MET A 1 -35.33 1.89 -14.29
CA MET A 1 -34.54 1.54 -15.49
C MET A 1 -33.38 2.50 -15.74
N ALA A 2 -33.54 3.83 -15.75
CA ALA A 2 -32.38 4.74 -15.78
C ALA A 2 -31.56 4.71 -14.47
N ASP A 3 -32.22 4.52 -13.32
CA ASP A 3 -31.59 4.47 -12.00
C ASP A 3 -30.70 3.23 -11.79
N ASP A 4 -31.06 2.10 -12.42
CA ASP A 4 -30.28 0.85 -12.35
C ASP A 4 -28.89 1.02 -12.97
N TYR A 5 -28.81 1.69 -14.14
CA TYR A 5 -27.52 1.95 -14.80
C TYR A 5 -26.60 2.87 -13.99
N GLN A 6 -27.15 3.90 -13.33
CA GLN A 6 -26.35 4.77 -12.45
C GLN A 6 -25.89 4.04 -11.19
N HIS A 7 -26.73 3.17 -10.62
CA HIS A 7 -26.39 2.38 -9.44
C HIS A 7 -25.28 1.37 -9.75
N ASP A 8 -25.38 0.66 -10.87
CA ASP A 8 -24.34 -0.27 -11.33
C ASP A 8 -23.02 0.46 -11.59
N PHE A 9 -23.07 1.63 -12.23
CA PHE A 9 -21.87 2.43 -12.49
C PHE A 9 -21.18 2.91 -11.21
N ARG A 10 -21.94 3.34 -10.18
CA ARG A 10 -21.37 3.68 -8.86
C ARG A 10 -20.72 2.47 -8.19
N ALA A 11 -21.38 1.31 -8.21
CA ALA A 11 -20.83 0.09 -7.62
C ALA A 11 -19.50 -0.33 -8.29
N HIS A 12 -19.40 -0.15 -9.61
CA HIS A 12 -18.16 -0.40 -10.34
C HIS A 12 -17.08 0.61 -9.94
N GLN A 13 -17.40 1.91 -9.86
CA GLN A 13 -16.45 2.93 -9.40
C GLN A 13 -15.93 2.69 -7.98
N ASP A 14 -16.80 2.30 -7.06
CA ASP A 14 -16.42 2.01 -5.67
C ASP A 14 -15.44 0.83 -5.59
N THR A 15 -15.69 -0.22 -6.39
CA THR A 15 -14.80 -1.38 -6.49
C THR A 15 -13.43 -0.99 -7.07
N PHE A 16 -13.40 -0.21 -8.15
CA PHE A 16 -12.16 0.27 -8.75
C PHE A 16 -11.36 1.14 -7.77
N ASN A 17 -12.02 1.99 -7.00
CA ASN A 17 -11.37 2.83 -6.01
C ASN A 17 -10.72 1.99 -4.90
N ALA A 18 -11.45 1.02 -4.35
CA ALA A 18 -10.90 0.08 -3.36
C ALA A 18 -9.71 -0.72 -3.91
N PHE A 19 -9.82 -1.23 -5.14
CA PHE A 19 -8.73 -1.92 -5.81
C PHE A 19 -7.51 -1.02 -6.00
N ASN A 20 -7.72 0.22 -6.47
CA ASN A 20 -6.64 1.18 -6.67
C ASN A 20 -5.91 1.51 -5.36
N LYS A 21 -6.63 1.67 -4.24
CA LYS A 21 -6.01 1.85 -2.91
C LYS A 21 -5.13 0.65 -2.53
N LEU A 22 -5.60 -0.58 -2.77
CA LEU A 22 -4.82 -1.80 -2.51
C LEU A 22 -3.57 -1.90 -3.39
N VAL A 23 -3.69 -1.52 -4.68
CA VAL A 23 -2.56 -1.47 -5.60
C VAL A 23 -1.53 -0.42 -5.16
N LEU A 24 -1.97 0.77 -4.74
CA LEU A 24 -1.06 1.79 -4.23
C LEU A 24 -0.32 1.32 -2.98
N PHE A 25 -1.03 0.69 -2.04
CA PHE A 25 -0.45 0.10 -0.84
C PHE A 25 0.60 -0.98 -1.18
N SER A 26 0.29 -1.86 -2.12
CA SER A 26 1.21 -2.95 -2.51
C SER A 26 2.47 -2.41 -3.17
N ILE A 27 2.38 -1.40 -4.05
CA ILE A 27 3.54 -0.76 -4.66
C ILE A 27 4.42 -0.10 -3.58
N LEU A 28 3.84 0.64 -2.63
CA LEU A 28 4.60 1.27 -1.55
C LEU A 28 5.29 0.23 -0.65
N SER A 29 4.60 -0.87 -0.33
CA SER A 29 5.16 -1.97 0.48
C SER A 29 6.32 -2.68 -0.24
N ILE A 30 6.20 -2.92 -1.54
CA ILE A 30 7.28 -3.51 -2.35
C ILE A 30 8.49 -2.57 -2.38
N VAL A 31 8.29 -1.28 -2.68
CA VAL A 31 9.38 -0.28 -2.72
C VAL A 31 10.07 -0.18 -1.36
N LEU A 32 9.31 -0.11 -0.27
CA LEU A 32 9.87 -0.09 1.08
C LEU A 32 10.72 -1.33 1.36
N THR A 33 10.26 -2.51 0.95
CA THR A 33 11.00 -3.77 1.11
C THR A 33 12.31 -3.72 0.32
N LEU A 34 12.28 -3.24 -0.91
CA LEU A 34 13.49 -3.07 -1.73
C LEU A 34 14.47 -2.07 -1.08
N CYS A 35 13.99 -0.97 -0.51
CA CYS A 35 14.82 -0.02 0.23
C CYS A 35 15.44 -0.67 1.48
N ALA A 36 14.66 -1.45 2.25
CA ALA A 36 15.18 -2.16 3.42
C ALA A 36 16.26 -3.19 3.01
N MET A 37 16.02 -3.96 1.95
CA MET A 37 17.02 -4.88 1.39
C MET A 37 18.27 -4.14 0.91
N ALA A 38 18.13 -3.01 0.23
CA ALA A 38 19.26 -2.19 -0.22
C ALA A 38 20.08 -1.66 0.95
N LEU A 39 19.45 -1.16 2.02
CA LEU A 39 20.16 -0.68 3.21
C LEU A 39 20.89 -1.81 3.96
N GLY A 40 20.28 -3.00 4.03
CA GLY A 40 20.88 -4.15 4.70
C GLY A 40 22.05 -4.72 3.91
N LEU A 41 21.87 -4.93 2.59
CA LEU A 41 22.84 -5.59 1.74
C LEU A 41 23.94 -4.65 1.24
N VAL A 42 23.56 -3.47 0.73
CA VAL A 42 24.48 -2.50 0.12
C VAL A 42 25.04 -1.55 1.17
N GLY A 43 24.19 -1.07 2.08
CA GLY A 43 24.60 -0.14 3.14
C GLY A 43 25.39 -0.80 4.27
N HIS A 44 25.34 -2.12 4.41
CA HIS A 44 25.89 -2.85 5.57
C HIS A 44 25.34 -2.34 6.92
N LEU A 45 24.10 -1.82 6.90
CA LEU A 45 23.41 -1.23 8.06
C LEU A 45 22.21 -2.11 8.46
N PRO A 46 22.43 -3.32 9.00
CA PRO A 46 21.36 -4.29 9.24
C PRO A 46 20.33 -3.80 10.27
N LEU A 47 20.76 -3.04 11.28
CA LEU A 47 19.86 -2.51 12.31
C LEU A 47 18.88 -1.48 11.72
N LEU A 48 19.39 -0.57 10.89
CA LEU A 48 18.55 0.43 10.21
C LEU A 48 17.64 -0.22 9.16
N ALA A 49 18.14 -1.22 8.44
CA ALA A 49 17.33 -1.99 7.50
C ALA A 49 16.16 -2.70 8.20
N LEU A 50 16.40 -3.29 9.38
CA LEU A 50 15.36 -3.97 10.16
C LEU A 50 14.35 -2.95 10.73
N LEU A 51 14.83 -1.84 11.29
CA LEU A 51 13.97 -0.79 11.84
C LEU A 51 13.11 -0.14 10.75
N LEU A 52 13.69 0.16 9.59
CA LEU A 52 12.95 0.69 8.44
C LEU A 52 11.98 -0.35 7.86
N GLY A 53 12.41 -1.61 7.72
CA GLY A 53 11.58 -2.68 7.17
C GLY A 53 10.35 -2.94 8.02
N VAL A 54 10.55 -3.26 9.31
CA VAL A 54 9.45 -3.56 10.23
C VAL A 54 8.64 -2.31 10.55
N GLY A 55 9.32 -1.22 10.94
CA GLY A 55 8.66 0.04 11.28
C GLY A 55 7.90 0.64 10.11
N GLY A 56 8.48 0.61 8.91
CA GLY A 56 7.84 1.12 7.71
C GLY A 56 6.59 0.31 7.33
N HIS A 57 6.59 -1.02 7.49
CA HIS A 57 5.37 -1.82 7.24
C HIS A 57 4.27 -1.52 8.25
N VAL A 58 4.62 -1.31 9.53
CA VAL A 58 3.64 -0.87 10.55
C VAL A 58 3.04 0.48 10.18
N VAL A 59 3.87 1.46 9.79
CA VAL A 59 3.39 2.79 9.35
C VAL A 59 2.51 2.68 8.11
N LEU A 60 2.90 1.87 7.13
CA LEU A 60 2.09 1.64 5.92
C LEU A 60 0.73 1.03 6.26
N LEU A 61 0.68 0.04 7.14
CA LEU A 61 -0.57 -0.59 7.58
C LEU A 61 -1.49 0.39 8.32
N VAL A 62 -0.91 1.21 9.21
CA VAL A 62 -1.67 2.25 9.93
C VAL A 62 -2.19 3.31 8.97
N ALA A 63 -1.36 3.81 8.06
CA ALA A 63 -1.77 4.78 7.05
C ALA A 63 -2.87 4.21 6.14
N PHE A 64 -2.73 2.96 5.71
CA PHE A 64 -3.73 2.27 4.90
C PHE A 64 -5.05 2.13 5.65
N ALA A 65 -5.03 1.75 6.93
CA ALA A 65 -6.24 1.61 7.74
C ALA A 65 -6.97 2.94 8.00
N ILE A 66 -6.23 4.06 8.06
CA ILE A 66 -6.84 5.40 8.22
C ILE A 66 -7.44 5.90 6.89
N MET A 67 -6.85 5.53 5.76
CA MET A 67 -7.26 5.99 4.43
C MET A 67 -8.30 5.07 3.76
N SER A 68 -8.46 3.83 4.23
CA SER A 68 -9.42 2.85 3.70
C SER A 68 -10.85 3.31 3.92
#